data_AF-A0A7S0JBA4-F1
#
_entry.id   AF-A0A7S0JBA4-F1
#
_cell.length_a   1.000
_cell.length_b   1.000
_cell.length_c   1.000
_cell.angle_alpha   90.00
_cell.angle_beta   90.00
_cell.angle_gamma   90.00
#
_symmetry.space_group_name_H-M   'P 1'
#
loop_
_entity.id
_entity.type
_entity.pdbx_description
1 polymer ?
#
loop_
_entity_poly.entity_id
_entity_poly.type
_entity_poly.pdbx_seq_one_letter_code
_entity_poly.pdbx_strand_id
1 'polypeptide(L)'
;MTVQWYAFDFPFGTFLPKALEDGTLIWNNTAAAFYQPVVDPDRWRKGQRLIGTIQGAVFNEYARWVPQYTAARPGYQAFEVWDKPTLTDDTVLWVRSNICDSFVQASLCAMYGFGQASGGTAFGTAAAGSPTIRRNYIPLISKSAPEAVDMDDPAQMERVRAFYSSLRKVVSDGRVRTTEFVKMLADDLDMFYVYDSTTATYLRVKLSPPYLPLDSLYQPMRLPWLETLAQDPLTPTATPTAPPVDKDDVVDEGLLTSDLSVAASATTRLFARRAPPVLAAKLKPVLKPDLLAALIFAAAAAAGLNQMGWAVTDELELGTGTCVGLAIGLVIGRAL
;
A
#
# COMPACT_ATOMS: atom_id res chain seq x y z
N MET A 1 2.35 3.26 28.19
CA MET A 1 3.60 3.08 27.43
C MET A 1 3.28 2.86 25.96
N THR A 2 4.05 3.48 25.07
CA THR A 2 4.02 3.24 23.62
C THR A 2 5.34 2.60 23.19
N VAL A 3 5.26 1.57 22.35
CA VAL A 3 6.42 0.97 21.68
C VAL A 3 6.22 1.17 20.18
N GLN A 4 7.21 1.73 19.50
CA GLN A 4 7.12 2.06 18.07
C GLN A 4 8.44 1.72 17.36
N TRP A 5 8.37 1.35 16.09
CA TRP A 5 9.53 1.20 15.22
C TRP A 5 9.61 2.39 14.29
N TYR A 6 10.73 3.11 14.31
CA TYR A 6 10.86 4.40 13.65
C TYR A 6 12.17 4.48 12.88
N ALA A 7 12.10 4.98 11.64
CA ALA A 7 13.26 5.33 10.84
C ALA A 7 13.76 6.73 11.22
N PHE A 8 15.05 6.88 11.47
CA PHE A 8 15.64 8.16 11.87
C PHE A 8 15.54 9.24 10.77
N ASP A 9 15.49 8.83 9.50
CA ASP A 9 15.37 9.70 8.34
C ASP A 9 14.21 9.22 7.44
N PHE A 10 12.99 9.55 7.85
CA PHE A 10 11.77 9.18 7.14
C PHE A 10 11.08 10.41 6.51
N PRO A 11 10.53 10.34 5.28
CA PRO A 11 10.51 9.15 4.42
C PRO A 11 11.79 8.97 3.59
N PHE A 12 12.56 10.03 3.35
CA PHE A 12 13.56 10.03 2.28
C PHE A 12 14.68 9.00 2.47
N GLY A 13 15.28 8.92 3.66
CA GLY A 13 16.36 7.97 3.95
C GLY A 13 15.94 6.50 3.84
N THR A 14 14.63 6.22 3.85
CA THR A 14 14.06 4.87 3.66
C THR A 14 13.91 4.49 2.18
N PHE A 15 13.57 5.43 1.31
CA PHE A 15 13.29 5.15 -0.10
C PHE A 15 14.49 5.43 -1.02
N LEU A 16 15.40 6.30 -0.59
CA LEU A 16 16.49 6.81 -1.41
C LEU A 16 17.81 6.87 -0.61
N PRO A 17 18.95 6.57 -1.25
CA PRO A 17 20.25 6.88 -0.67
C PRO A 17 20.43 8.40 -0.59
N LYS A 18 21.01 8.85 0.54
CA LYS A 18 21.23 10.26 0.87
C LYS A 18 22.26 10.93 -0.03
N ALA A 19 23.30 10.19 -0.40
CA ALA A 19 24.42 10.71 -1.17
C ALA A 19 25.08 9.64 -2.04
N LEU A 20 25.84 10.14 -3.02
CA LEU A 20 26.86 9.41 -3.76
C LEU A 20 28.20 9.99 -3.32
N GLU A 21 28.95 9.32 -2.45
CA GLU A 21 30.30 9.74 -2.03
C GLU A 21 31.30 8.76 -2.63
N ASP A 22 32.23 9.27 -3.45
CA ASP A 22 33.18 8.46 -4.23
C ASP A 22 32.50 7.37 -5.05
N GLY A 23 31.26 7.66 -5.47
CA GLY A 23 30.36 6.75 -6.17
C GLY A 23 29.71 5.67 -5.29
N THR A 24 29.98 5.62 -3.99
CA THR A 24 29.24 4.72 -3.09
C THR A 24 27.90 5.34 -2.73
N LEU A 25 26.82 4.57 -2.87
CA LEU A 25 25.48 4.95 -2.45
C LEU A 25 25.39 4.86 -0.92
N ILE A 26 25.22 5.99 -0.24
CA ILE A 26 25.11 6.06 1.21
C ILE A 26 23.66 6.08 1.62
N TRP A 27 23.23 5.06 2.37
CA TRP A 27 21.89 4.99 2.95
C TRP A 27 21.85 5.60 4.34
N ASN A 28 20.77 6.31 4.64
CA ASN A 28 20.43 6.76 5.99
C ASN A 28 19.12 6.11 6.43
N ASN A 29 19.00 4.80 6.21
CA ASN A 29 17.79 4.04 6.50
C ASN A 29 17.79 3.44 7.91
N THR A 30 18.62 3.90 8.85
CA THR A 30 18.65 3.34 10.21
C THR A 30 17.26 3.40 10.86
N ALA A 31 16.88 2.32 11.53
CA ALA A 31 15.66 2.27 12.32
C ALA A 31 15.88 1.59 13.67
N ALA A 32 15.03 1.96 14.63
CA ALA A 32 15.08 1.39 15.96
C ALA A 32 13.69 1.29 16.58
N ALA A 33 13.57 0.42 17.58
CA ALA A 33 12.44 0.41 18.48
C ALA A 33 12.60 1.51 19.55
N PHE A 34 11.54 2.26 19.78
CA PHE A 34 11.48 3.34 20.78
C PHE A 34 10.40 3.03 21.81
N TYR A 35 10.76 3.21 23.07
CA TYR A 35 9.86 3.11 24.21
C TYR A 35 9.55 4.50 24.74
N GLN A 36 8.26 4.80 24.89
CA GLN A 36 7.78 6.00 25.55
C GLN A 36 6.92 5.59 26.75
N PRO A 37 7.14 6.12 27.96
CA PRO A 37 6.43 5.65 29.17
C PRO A 37 4.92 5.90 29.12
N VAL A 38 4.49 6.87 28.32
CA VAL A 38 3.09 7.29 28.17
C VAL A 38 2.54 6.85 26.82
N VAL A 39 1.22 6.61 26.77
CA VAL A 39 0.47 6.63 25.51
C VAL A 39 0.06 8.08 25.31
N ASP A 40 0.45 8.69 24.20
CA ASP A 40 -0.02 10.03 23.85
C ASP A 40 -1.51 9.96 23.46
N PRO A 41 -2.43 10.45 24.31
CA PRO A 41 -3.85 10.34 24.04
C PRO A 41 -4.31 11.29 22.93
N ASP A 42 -3.50 12.31 22.59
CA ASP A 42 -3.84 13.31 21.59
C ASP A 42 -3.44 12.88 20.20
N ARG A 43 -2.36 12.11 20.09
CA ARG A 43 -1.87 11.58 18.83
C ARG A 43 -2.76 10.50 18.22
N TRP A 44 -3.39 9.65 19.04
CA TRP A 44 -4.13 8.46 18.60
C TRP A 44 -5.64 8.55 18.87
N ARG A 45 -6.22 9.76 18.84
CA ARG A 45 -7.64 10.00 19.14
C ARG A 45 -8.61 9.24 18.22
N LYS A 46 -8.22 8.98 16.98
CA LYS A 46 -8.98 8.19 16.01
C LYS A 46 -8.27 6.85 15.83
N GLY A 47 -9.00 5.74 16.01
CA GLY A 47 -8.49 4.40 15.71
C GLY A 47 -7.64 3.73 16.81
N GLN A 48 -7.54 4.29 18.02
CA GLN A 48 -7.00 3.52 19.15
C GLN A 48 -7.98 2.40 19.51
N ARG A 49 -7.52 1.16 19.43
CA ARG A 49 -8.32 -0.04 19.74
C ARG A 49 -7.55 -0.96 20.68
N LEU A 50 -8.25 -1.53 21.66
CA LEU A 50 -7.71 -2.58 22.51
C LEU A 50 -7.73 -3.89 21.72
N ILE A 51 -6.55 -4.43 21.41
CA ILE A 51 -6.41 -5.72 20.70
C ILE A 51 -6.52 -6.90 21.67
N GLY A 52 -6.04 -6.73 22.90
CA GLY A 52 -6.12 -7.76 23.93
C GLY A 52 -5.35 -7.39 25.18
N THR A 53 -5.31 -8.32 26.14
CA THR A 53 -4.56 -8.19 27.39
C THR A 53 -3.55 -9.33 27.49
N ILE A 54 -2.34 -8.99 27.91
CA ILE A 54 -1.24 -9.94 28.18
C ILE A 54 -0.90 -9.93 29.67
N GLN A 55 -0.32 -11.03 30.14
CA GLN A 55 0.25 -11.10 31.49
C GLN A 55 1.60 -10.39 31.57
N GLY A 56 2.02 -9.97 32.77
CA GLY A 56 3.32 -9.34 32.99
C GLY A 56 4.51 -10.21 32.59
N ALA A 57 4.41 -11.54 32.75
CA ALA A 57 5.45 -12.48 32.31
C ALA A 57 5.65 -12.44 30.78
N VAL A 58 4.54 -12.40 30.01
CA VAL A 58 4.57 -12.26 28.55
C VAL A 58 5.22 -10.93 28.13
N PHE A 59 4.87 -9.85 28.84
CA PHE A 59 5.50 -8.55 28.60
C PHE A 59 7.01 -8.56 28.86
N ASN A 60 7.47 -9.25 29.91
CA ASN A 60 8.90 -9.38 30.20
C ASN A 60 9.65 -10.11 29.07
N GLU A 61 9.08 -11.19 28.52
CA GLU A 61 9.66 -11.87 27.36
C GLU A 61 9.67 -10.97 26.12
N TYR A 62 8.58 -10.24 25.88
CA TYR A 62 8.51 -9.27 24.80
C TYR A 62 9.58 -8.17 24.92
N ALA A 63 9.80 -7.63 26.11
CA ALA A 63 10.83 -6.63 26.36
C ALA A 63 12.25 -7.15 26.07
N ARG A 64 12.52 -8.45 26.30
CA ARG A 64 13.80 -9.10 25.91
C ARG A 64 13.89 -9.36 24.42
N TRP A 65 12.77 -9.63 23.77
CA TRP A 65 12.68 -9.89 22.34
C TRP A 65 12.92 -8.64 21.47
N VAL A 66 12.43 -7.46 21.88
CA VAL A 66 12.53 -6.24 21.06
C VAL A 66 13.99 -5.87 20.69
N PRO A 67 14.98 -5.90 21.60
CA PRO A 67 16.39 -5.69 21.22
C PRO A 67 16.89 -6.71 20.19
N GLN A 68 16.47 -7.98 20.29
CA GLN A 68 16.84 -9.03 19.34
C GLN A 68 16.24 -8.77 17.97
N TYR A 69 14.96 -8.36 17.91
CA TYR A 69 14.31 -7.96 16.67
C TYR A 69 15.05 -6.80 15.99
N THR A 70 15.41 -5.79 16.80
CA THR A 70 16.11 -4.58 16.34
C THR A 70 17.49 -4.92 15.78
N ALA A 71 18.27 -5.74 16.50
CA ALA A 71 19.60 -6.15 16.07
C ALA A 71 19.58 -6.97 14.76
N ALA A 72 18.55 -7.80 14.57
CA ALA A 72 18.39 -8.59 13.35
C ALA A 72 17.92 -7.79 12.14
N ARG A 73 17.51 -6.52 12.31
CA ARG A 73 16.91 -5.69 11.25
C ARG A 73 17.34 -4.22 11.38
N PRO A 74 18.60 -3.90 11.04
CA PRO A 74 19.20 -2.60 11.34
C PRO A 74 18.65 -1.42 10.52
N GLY A 75 17.99 -1.68 9.39
CA GLY A 75 17.48 -0.64 8.49
C GLY A 75 15.97 -0.73 8.26
N TYR A 76 15.36 0.41 7.96
CA TYR A 76 13.97 0.54 7.53
C TYR A 76 13.89 0.22 6.05
N GLN A 77 13.21 -0.88 5.71
CA GLN A 77 13.01 -1.34 4.34
C GLN A 77 11.53 -1.21 4.03
N ALA A 78 11.12 -0.30 3.14
CA ALA A 78 9.70 -0.09 2.86
C ALA A 78 9.15 -1.05 1.80
N PHE A 79 9.97 -1.41 0.81
CA PHE A 79 9.53 -2.26 -0.29
C PHE A 79 9.47 -3.73 0.10
N GLU A 80 8.47 -4.42 -0.43
CA GLU A 80 8.41 -5.87 -0.46
C GLU A 80 8.52 -6.34 -1.91
N VAL A 81 8.94 -7.58 -2.11
CA VAL A 81 8.94 -8.20 -3.45
C VAL A 81 8.13 -9.48 -3.38
N TRP A 82 7.02 -9.52 -4.12
CA TRP A 82 6.05 -10.63 -4.12
C TRP A 82 6.00 -11.28 -5.50
N ASP A 83 5.58 -12.54 -5.57
CA ASP A 83 5.33 -13.21 -6.85
C ASP A 83 3.99 -12.85 -7.51
N LYS A 84 3.01 -12.39 -6.72
CA LYS A 84 1.66 -12.05 -7.17
C LYS A 84 1.11 -10.83 -6.42
N PRO A 85 0.09 -10.13 -6.97
CA PRO A 85 -0.36 -8.85 -6.45
C PRO A 85 -1.13 -8.91 -5.13
N THR A 86 -1.75 -10.03 -4.79
CA THR A 86 -2.56 -10.19 -3.58
C THR A 86 -1.86 -11.10 -2.59
N LEU A 87 -1.79 -10.71 -1.32
CA LEU A 87 -1.06 -11.44 -0.29
C LEU A 87 -1.88 -12.62 0.27
N THR A 88 -1.85 -13.75 -0.42
CA THR A 88 -2.49 -15.03 -0.05
C THR A 88 -1.49 -16.04 0.54
N ASP A 89 -1.93 -17.10 1.21
CA ASP A 89 -1.03 -18.05 1.89
C ASP A 89 0.02 -18.70 0.98
N ASP A 90 -0.29 -18.83 -0.30
CA ASP A 90 0.60 -19.32 -1.36
C ASP A 90 1.42 -18.20 -2.05
N THR A 91 1.44 -16.98 -1.52
CA THR A 91 2.28 -15.88 -2.03
C THR A 91 3.72 -16.06 -1.60
N VAL A 92 4.62 -16.07 -2.58
CA VAL A 92 6.05 -16.11 -2.33
C VAL A 92 6.56 -14.71 -2.07
N LEU A 93 7.09 -14.51 -0.86
CA LEU A 93 7.71 -13.28 -0.42
C LEU A 93 9.21 -13.37 -0.62
N TRP A 94 9.71 -12.79 -1.71
CA TRP A 94 11.13 -12.76 -2.02
C TRP A 94 11.92 -11.80 -1.14
N VAL A 95 11.34 -10.62 -0.88
CA VAL A 95 11.89 -9.60 0.01
C VAL A 95 10.79 -9.13 0.94
N ARG A 96 11.08 -9.06 2.24
CA ARG A 96 10.15 -8.59 3.26
C ARG A 96 10.51 -7.17 3.67
N SER A 97 9.48 -6.36 3.95
CA SER A 97 9.70 -5.02 4.49
C SER A 97 10.05 -5.10 5.98
N ASN A 98 10.75 -4.07 6.44
CA ASN A 98 11.03 -3.80 7.84
C ASN A 98 10.60 -2.37 8.17
N ILE A 99 9.32 -2.21 8.50
CA ILE A 99 8.64 -0.94 8.75
C ILE A 99 7.90 -0.96 10.09
N CYS A 100 7.27 0.15 10.47
CA CYS A 100 6.45 0.22 11.67
C CYS A 100 5.40 -0.89 11.76
N ASP A 101 4.64 -1.12 10.70
CA ASP A 101 3.57 -2.14 10.70
C ASP A 101 4.10 -3.57 10.73
N SER A 102 5.26 -3.85 10.11
CA SER A 102 5.88 -5.18 10.19
C SER A 102 6.39 -5.47 11.59
N PHE A 103 6.91 -4.44 12.29
CA PHE A 103 7.28 -4.53 13.70
C PHE A 103 6.07 -4.75 14.59
N VAL A 104 4.96 -4.05 14.36
CA VAL A 104 3.70 -4.25 15.10
C VAL A 104 3.19 -5.68 14.89
N GLN A 105 3.10 -6.15 13.65
CA GLN A 105 2.69 -7.51 13.35
C GLN A 105 3.61 -8.54 14.02
N ALA A 106 4.93 -8.38 13.91
CA ALA A 106 5.89 -9.27 14.56
C ALA A 106 5.79 -9.24 16.08
N SER A 107 5.55 -8.07 16.68
CA SER A 107 5.36 -7.89 18.12
C SER A 107 4.12 -8.64 18.62
N LEU A 108 3.01 -8.51 17.88
CA LEU A 108 1.77 -9.21 18.14
C LEU A 108 1.95 -10.74 18.07
N CYS A 109 2.63 -11.23 17.03
CA CYS A 109 2.95 -12.66 16.90
C CYS A 109 3.87 -13.16 18.03
N ALA A 110 4.90 -12.38 18.41
CA ALA A 110 5.83 -12.75 19.47
C ALA A 110 5.13 -12.84 20.83
N MET A 111 4.35 -11.81 21.19
CA MET A 111 3.53 -11.82 22.42
C MET A 111 2.54 -12.99 22.42
N TYR A 112 1.95 -13.31 21.27
CA TYR A 112 1.09 -14.50 21.12
C TYR A 112 1.83 -15.78 21.50
N GLY A 113 2.99 -16.00 20.88
CA GLY A 113 3.82 -17.18 21.12
C GLY A 113 4.28 -17.30 22.57
N PHE A 114 4.70 -16.20 23.20
CA PHE A 114 5.10 -16.19 24.61
C PHE A 114 3.94 -16.52 25.56
N GLY A 115 2.74 -16.01 25.29
CA GLY A 115 1.55 -16.36 26.06
C GLY A 115 1.24 -17.85 25.99
N GLN A 116 1.25 -18.43 24.79
CA GLN A 116 1.07 -19.87 24.59
C GLN A 116 2.12 -20.70 25.34
N ALA A 117 3.40 -20.33 25.21
CA ALA A 117 4.50 -21.02 25.90
C ALA A 117 4.40 -20.96 27.43
N SER A 118 3.79 -19.90 27.98
CA SER A 118 3.55 -19.74 29.42
C SER A 118 2.28 -20.44 29.93
N GLY A 119 1.52 -21.13 29.07
CA GLY A 119 0.24 -21.75 29.42
C GLY A 119 -0.90 -20.73 29.67
N GLY A 120 -0.72 -19.48 29.25
CA GLY A 120 -1.71 -18.41 29.36
C GLY A 120 -2.41 -18.10 28.04
N THR A 121 -3.51 -17.34 28.11
CA THR A 121 -4.13 -16.76 26.91
C THR A 121 -3.36 -15.50 26.50
N ALA A 122 -2.79 -15.49 25.29
CA ALA A 122 -1.91 -14.41 24.87
C ALA A 122 -2.65 -13.13 24.43
N PHE A 123 -3.89 -13.27 23.96
CA PHE A 123 -4.84 -12.18 23.82
C PHE A 123 -6.20 -12.82 24.18
N GLY A 124 -6.86 -12.36 25.25
CA GLY A 124 -8.13 -12.94 25.71
C GLY A 124 -9.26 -12.93 24.66
N THR A 125 -10.50 -13.19 25.08
CA THR A 125 -11.69 -13.28 24.20
C THR A 125 -11.95 -12.05 23.32
N ALA A 126 -11.35 -10.90 23.63
CA ALA A 126 -11.39 -9.67 22.80
C ALA A 126 -10.90 -9.88 21.36
N ALA A 127 -10.03 -10.88 21.11
CA ALA A 127 -9.52 -11.17 19.78
C ALA A 127 -10.58 -11.76 18.82
N ALA A 128 -11.58 -12.48 19.35
CA ALA A 128 -12.57 -13.20 18.53
C ALA A 128 -13.63 -12.28 17.87
N GLY A 129 -13.71 -11.01 18.28
CA GLY A 129 -14.56 -9.99 17.67
C GLY A 129 -13.80 -8.75 17.23
N SER A 130 -12.46 -8.79 17.24
CA SER A 130 -11.65 -7.63 16.86
C SER A 130 -11.81 -7.35 15.37
N PRO A 131 -11.95 -6.08 14.95
CA PRO A 131 -11.88 -5.72 13.54
C PRO A 131 -10.57 -6.22 12.94
N THR A 132 -10.60 -6.55 11.65
CA THR A 132 -9.43 -6.97 10.89
C THR A 132 -8.32 -5.93 11.04
N ILE A 133 -7.24 -6.30 11.74
CA ILE A 133 -6.05 -5.46 11.85
C ILE A 133 -5.36 -5.49 10.48
N ARG A 134 -5.08 -4.32 9.93
CA ARG A 134 -4.49 -4.17 8.60
C ARG A 134 -3.12 -3.54 8.70
N ARG A 135 -2.32 -3.76 7.65
CA ARG A 135 -0.96 -3.30 7.51
C ARG A 135 -0.77 -2.63 6.15
N ASN A 136 0.07 -1.60 6.14
CA ASN A 136 0.56 -1.02 4.92
C ASN A 136 1.67 -1.89 4.30
N TYR A 137 1.57 -2.11 3.00
CA TYR A 137 2.54 -2.80 2.17
C TYR A 137 2.91 -1.90 1.00
N ILE A 138 4.15 -2.01 0.52
CA ILE A 138 4.58 -1.39 -0.75
C ILE A 138 5.14 -2.52 -1.63
N PRO A 139 4.26 -3.34 -2.24
CA PRO A 139 4.66 -4.53 -2.95
C PRO A 139 5.17 -4.23 -4.36
N LEU A 140 6.34 -4.74 -4.68
CA LEU A 140 6.86 -4.85 -6.04
C LEU A 140 6.59 -6.26 -6.55
N ILE A 141 5.92 -6.39 -7.70
CA ILE A 141 5.54 -7.71 -8.22
C ILE A 141 6.62 -8.23 -9.16
N SER A 142 7.10 -9.46 -8.90
CA SER A 142 8.14 -10.14 -9.66
C SER A 142 7.87 -11.63 -9.73
N LYS A 143 7.65 -12.16 -10.95
CA LYS A 143 7.42 -13.60 -11.18
C LYS A 143 8.64 -14.49 -10.92
N SER A 144 9.81 -13.90 -10.68
CA SER A 144 11.06 -14.60 -10.37
C SER A 144 11.71 -14.02 -9.12
N ALA A 145 12.56 -14.83 -8.47
CA ALA A 145 13.41 -14.35 -7.39
C ALA A 145 14.30 -13.18 -7.87
N PRO A 146 14.53 -12.16 -7.03
CA PRO A 146 15.52 -11.11 -7.28
C PRO A 146 16.93 -11.68 -7.43
N GLU A 147 17.73 -11.05 -8.27
CA GLU A 147 19.12 -11.40 -8.46
C GLU A 147 20.01 -10.48 -7.63
N ALA A 148 21.01 -11.02 -6.93
CA ALA A 148 22.01 -10.20 -6.26
C ALA A 148 22.81 -9.42 -7.30
N VAL A 149 23.00 -8.12 -7.06
CA VAL A 149 23.85 -7.26 -7.87
C VAL A 149 25.27 -7.34 -7.34
N ASP A 150 26.22 -7.61 -8.22
CA ASP A 150 27.63 -7.50 -7.92
C ASP A 150 28.04 -6.02 -7.94
N MET A 151 28.34 -5.48 -6.76
CA MET A 151 28.76 -4.09 -6.62
C MET A 151 30.25 -3.89 -6.90
N ASP A 152 31.03 -4.96 -7.05
CA ASP A 152 32.43 -4.90 -7.49
C ASP A 152 32.55 -4.83 -9.03
N ASP A 153 31.51 -5.26 -9.77
CA ASP A 153 31.38 -5.05 -11.21
C ASP A 153 31.02 -3.57 -11.52
N PRO A 154 31.92 -2.80 -12.16
CA PRO A 154 31.68 -1.38 -12.42
C PRO A 154 30.44 -1.12 -13.28
N ALA A 155 30.09 -2.03 -14.20
CA ALA A 155 28.94 -1.87 -15.06
C ALA A 155 27.63 -2.09 -14.30
N GLN A 156 27.60 -3.03 -13.35
CA GLN A 156 26.45 -3.25 -12.49
C GLN A 156 26.27 -2.10 -11.50
N MET A 157 27.35 -1.69 -10.83
CA MET A 157 27.35 -0.55 -9.93
C MET A 157 26.84 0.73 -10.61
N GLU A 158 27.30 1.02 -11.83
CA GLU A 158 26.83 2.20 -12.57
C GLU A 158 25.34 2.16 -12.89
N ARG A 159 24.77 0.98 -13.19
CA ARG A 159 23.32 0.83 -13.39
C ARG A 159 22.53 1.16 -12.13
N VAL A 160 22.99 0.69 -10.97
CA VAL A 160 22.34 0.99 -9.67
C VAL A 160 22.42 2.49 -9.37
N ARG A 161 23.58 3.12 -9.60
CA ARG A 161 23.75 4.57 -9.42
C ARG A 161 22.84 5.38 -10.34
N ALA A 162 22.81 5.04 -11.63
CA ALA A 162 21.98 5.72 -12.61
C ALA A 162 20.48 5.62 -12.25
N PHE A 163 20.05 4.45 -11.78
CA PHE A 163 18.69 4.23 -11.30
C PHE A 163 18.35 5.16 -10.13
N TYR A 164 19.12 5.12 -9.04
CA TYR A 164 18.82 5.95 -7.85
C TYR A 164 19.03 7.45 -8.09
N SER A 165 19.96 7.83 -8.97
CA SER A 165 20.14 9.23 -9.40
C SER A 165 18.90 9.74 -10.15
N SER A 166 18.36 8.92 -11.07
CA SER A 166 17.13 9.24 -11.79
C SER A 166 15.93 9.32 -10.84
N LEU A 167 15.81 8.36 -9.93
CA LEU A 167 14.74 8.34 -8.93
C LEU A 167 14.79 9.55 -8.01
N ARG A 168 16.00 9.94 -7.56
CA ARG A 168 16.21 11.12 -6.74
C ARG A 168 15.83 12.40 -7.47
N LYS A 169 16.20 12.54 -8.75
CA LYS A 169 15.84 13.70 -9.58
C LYS A 169 14.32 13.88 -9.65
N VAL A 170 13.61 12.79 -9.90
CA VAL A 170 12.14 12.73 -9.94
C VAL A 170 11.54 13.21 -8.61
N VAL A 171 12.08 12.74 -7.48
CA VAL A 171 11.59 13.14 -6.14
C VAL A 171 11.98 14.59 -5.78
N SER A 172 13.21 15.01 -6.09
CA SER A 172 13.73 16.35 -5.73
C SER A 172 13.10 17.49 -6.52
N ASP A 173 12.61 17.20 -7.73
CA ASP A 173 11.92 18.20 -8.54
C ASP A 173 10.59 18.65 -7.91
N GLY A 174 10.13 17.98 -6.83
CA GLY A 174 9.02 18.40 -5.97
C GLY A 174 7.65 18.44 -6.66
N ARG A 175 7.60 18.04 -7.93
CA ARG A 175 6.43 18.11 -8.80
C ARG A 175 5.74 16.78 -8.97
N VAL A 176 6.40 15.68 -8.59
CA VAL A 176 5.94 14.34 -8.89
C VAL A 176 4.95 13.90 -7.82
N ARG A 177 3.68 13.82 -8.20
CA ARG A 177 2.62 13.26 -7.35
C ARG A 177 2.84 11.76 -7.19
N THR A 178 2.32 11.15 -6.13
CA THR A 178 2.35 9.69 -5.94
C THR A 178 1.87 8.94 -7.19
N THR A 179 0.81 9.41 -7.85
CA THR A 179 0.31 8.84 -9.10
C THR A 179 1.30 8.91 -10.27
N GLU A 180 2.11 9.96 -10.35
CA GLU A 180 3.13 10.12 -11.39
C GLU A 180 4.36 9.26 -11.09
N PHE A 181 4.71 9.10 -9.82
CA PHE A 181 5.74 8.16 -9.38
C PHE A 181 5.33 6.72 -9.68
N VAL A 182 4.09 6.33 -9.37
CA VAL A 182 3.52 5.02 -9.71
C VAL A 182 3.46 4.83 -11.22
N LYS A 183 3.10 5.87 -11.98
CA LYS A 183 3.08 5.81 -13.43
C LYS A 183 4.48 5.64 -14.02
N MET A 184 5.49 6.34 -13.49
CA MET A 184 6.89 6.14 -13.90
C MET A 184 7.34 4.70 -13.60
N LEU A 185 6.95 4.13 -12.45
CA LEU A 185 7.16 2.71 -12.18
C LEU A 185 6.42 1.82 -13.21
N ALA A 186 5.18 2.16 -13.57
CA ALA A 186 4.30 1.44 -14.49
C ALA A 186 4.74 1.48 -15.96
N ASP A 187 5.27 2.60 -16.42
CA ASP A 187 5.53 2.86 -17.85
C ASP A 187 7.01 2.67 -18.21
N ASP A 188 7.94 2.96 -17.28
CA ASP A 188 9.36 3.11 -17.61
C ASP A 188 10.29 2.11 -16.91
N LEU A 189 9.80 1.33 -15.93
CA LEU A 189 10.63 0.44 -15.12
C LEU A 189 10.18 -1.03 -15.28
N ASP A 190 10.87 -1.77 -16.13
CA ASP A 190 10.84 -3.24 -16.15
C ASP A 190 11.73 -3.84 -15.04
N MET A 191 12.62 -3.03 -14.48
CA MET A 191 13.58 -3.39 -13.45
C MET A 191 13.55 -2.40 -12.28
N PHE A 192 13.68 -2.91 -11.06
CA PHE A 192 13.82 -2.10 -9.85
C PHE A 192 15.01 -2.61 -9.03
N TYR A 193 15.72 -1.69 -8.36
CA TYR A 193 16.81 -2.05 -7.45
C TYR A 193 16.37 -1.83 -6.02
N VAL A 194 16.40 -2.89 -5.21
CA VAL A 194 16.08 -2.86 -3.77
C VAL A 194 17.38 -3.03 -2.97
N TYR A 195 17.67 -2.12 -2.05
CA TYR A 195 18.76 -2.31 -1.08
C TYR A 195 18.25 -3.08 0.14
N ASP A 196 18.77 -4.28 0.40
CA ASP A 196 18.47 -5.03 1.62
C ASP A 196 19.51 -4.73 2.69
N SER A 197 19.11 -3.93 3.69
CA SER A 197 19.97 -3.56 4.81
C SER A 197 20.37 -4.72 5.72
N THR A 198 19.65 -5.85 5.67
CA THR A 198 19.93 -7.02 6.51
C THR A 198 21.19 -7.73 6.02
N THR A 199 21.31 -7.85 4.71
CA THR A 199 22.45 -8.50 4.03
C THR A 199 23.46 -7.49 3.49
N ALA A 200 23.13 -6.19 3.52
CA ALA A 200 23.87 -5.11 2.89
C ALA A 200 24.08 -5.32 1.37
N THR A 201 23.11 -5.92 0.70
CA THR A 201 23.18 -6.22 -0.75
C THR A 201 22.16 -5.44 -1.55
N TYR A 202 22.47 -5.20 -2.83
CA TYR A 202 21.49 -4.71 -3.80
C TYR A 202 20.88 -5.89 -4.53
N LEU A 203 19.56 -5.88 -4.65
CA LEU A 203 18.77 -6.88 -5.34
C LEU A 203 18.18 -6.25 -6.59
N ARG A 204 18.43 -6.87 -7.73
CA ARG A 204 17.83 -6.54 -9.02
C ARG A 204 16.53 -7.31 -9.15
N VAL A 205 15.41 -6.58 -9.21
CA VAL A 205 14.05 -7.11 -9.28
C VAL A 205 13.52 -6.90 -10.68
N LYS A 206 13.10 -7.98 -11.34
CA LYS A 206 12.41 -7.90 -12.64
C LYS A 206 10.92 -7.76 -12.42
N LEU A 207 10.39 -6.56 -12.66
CA LEU A 207 9.01 -6.25 -12.38
C LEU A 207 8.06 -6.98 -13.35
N SER A 208 6.89 -7.37 -12.85
CA SER A 208 5.82 -8.04 -13.59
C SER A 208 4.48 -7.32 -13.33
N PRO A 209 3.66 -7.01 -14.35
CA PRO A 209 2.41 -6.28 -14.10
C PRO A 209 1.45 -7.07 -13.20
N PRO A 210 0.69 -6.39 -12.31
CA PRO A 210 0.80 -4.97 -11.99
C PRO A 210 2.06 -4.72 -11.12
N TYR A 211 2.96 -3.84 -11.55
CA TYR A 211 4.26 -3.68 -10.87
C TYR A 211 4.14 -3.23 -9.41
N LEU A 212 3.14 -2.39 -9.13
CA LEU A 212 2.78 -1.89 -7.80
C LEU A 212 1.24 -1.91 -7.67
N PRO A 213 0.63 -2.99 -7.15
CA PRO A 213 -0.81 -3.09 -6.98
C PRO A 213 -1.29 -2.14 -5.87
N LEU A 214 -1.89 -1.01 -6.28
CA LEU A 214 -2.33 0.05 -5.35
C LEU A 214 -3.48 -0.39 -4.43
N ASP A 215 -4.33 -1.30 -4.92
CA ASP A 215 -5.39 -1.97 -4.17
C ASP A 215 -4.85 -2.88 -3.05
N SER A 216 -3.60 -3.32 -3.19
CA SER A 216 -2.91 -4.19 -2.25
C SER A 216 -2.04 -3.46 -1.23
N LEU A 217 -2.03 -2.12 -1.23
CA LEU A 217 -1.25 -1.33 -0.26
C LEU A 217 -1.74 -1.51 1.17
N TYR A 218 -3.02 -1.81 1.39
CA TYR A 218 -3.59 -1.92 2.73
C TYR A 218 -4.33 -3.24 2.93
N GLN A 219 -3.62 -4.26 3.40
CA GLN A 219 -4.12 -5.63 3.52
C GLN A 219 -4.17 -6.11 4.98
N PRO A 220 -5.02 -7.11 5.29
CA PRO A 220 -5.05 -7.74 6.61
C PRO A 220 -3.68 -8.25 7.07
N MET A 221 -3.33 -8.01 8.33
CA MET A 221 -2.19 -8.65 8.96
C MET A 221 -2.44 -10.15 9.11
N ARG A 222 -1.41 -10.97 8.85
CA ARG A 222 -1.42 -12.39 9.22
C ARG A 222 -1.08 -12.53 10.69
N LEU A 223 -2.07 -12.89 11.49
CA LEU A 223 -1.95 -13.04 12.94
C LEU A 223 -2.37 -14.46 13.33
N PRO A 224 -1.61 -15.17 14.20
CA PRO A 224 -1.82 -16.59 14.46
C PRO A 224 -3.22 -16.96 14.94
N TRP A 225 -3.89 -16.07 15.68
CA TRP A 225 -5.23 -16.32 16.21
C TRP A 225 -6.35 -15.99 15.22
N LEU A 226 -6.06 -15.28 14.12
CA LEU A 226 -7.04 -15.06 13.05
C LEU A 226 -7.10 -16.27 12.12
N GLU A 227 -5.97 -16.96 11.92
CA GLU A 227 -5.90 -18.18 11.11
C GLU A 227 -6.67 -19.34 11.77
N THR A 228 -6.60 -19.46 13.10
CA THR A 228 -7.34 -20.52 13.83
C THR A 228 -8.86 -20.33 13.79
N LEU A 229 -9.35 -19.09 13.72
CA LEU A 229 -10.79 -18.81 13.62
C LEU A 229 -11.37 -19.17 12.24
N ALA A 230 -10.56 -19.08 11.18
CA ALA A 230 -10.98 -19.46 9.83
C ALA A 230 -11.06 -20.99 9.63
N GLN A 231 -10.45 -21.77 10.52
CA GLN A 231 -10.36 -23.23 10.42
C GLN A 231 -11.32 -23.97 11.34
N ASP A 232 -12.17 -23.31 12.14
CA ASP A 232 -13.17 -24.01 12.96
C ASP A 232 -14.28 -24.59 12.06
N PRO A 233 -14.33 -25.93 11.88
CA PRO A 233 -15.26 -26.57 10.95
C PRO A 233 -16.73 -26.47 11.39
N LEU A 234 -17.00 -25.98 12.59
CA LEU A 234 -18.35 -25.73 13.08
C LEU A 234 -18.84 -24.31 12.82
N THR A 235 -17.98 -23.42 12.32
CA THR A 235 -18.42 -22.11 11.86
C THR A 235 -18.94 -22.29 10.44
N PRO A 236 -20.27 -22.22 10.19
CA PRO A 236 -20.78 -22.26 8.83
C PRO A 236 -20.05 -21.18 8.04
N THR A 237 -19.54 -21.55 6.87
CA THR A 237 -18.82 -20.66 5.96
C THR A 237 -19.78 -19.56 5.54
N ALA A 238 -19.93 -18.55 6.39
CA ALA A 238 -20.67 -17.36 6.08
C ALA A 238 -19.92 -16.75 4.89
N THR A 239 -20.58 -16.72 3.72
CA THR A 239 -20.12 -15.88 2.63
C THR A 239 -19.77 -14.54 3.24
N PRO A 240 -18.52 -14.05 3.10
CA PRO A 240 -18.11 -12.82 3.75
C PRO A 240 -19.01 -11.71 3.21
N THR A 241 -20.04 -11.40 3.99
CA THR A 241 -20.80 -10.18 3.83
C THR A 241 -19.81 -9.13 4.29
N ALA A 242 -19.40 -8.26 3.36
CA ALA A 242 -18.54 -7.14 3.69
C ALA A 242 -19.07 -6.53 5.01
N PRO A 243 -18.23 -6.37 6.05
CA PRO A 243 -18.70 -5.80 7.29
C PRO A 243 -19.40 -4.48 6.96
N PRO A 244 -20.53 -4.16 7.63
CA PRO A 244 -21.17 -2.87 7.43
C PRO A 244 -20.08 -1.82 7.59
N VAL A 245 -19.82 -1.07 6.51
CA VAL A 245 -18.84 0.01 6.51
C VAL A 245 -19.25 0.93 7.65
N ASP A 246 -18.43 0.97 8.70
CA ASP A 246 -18.65 1.89 9.80
C ASP A 246 -18.59 3.30 9.17
N LYS A 247 -19.67 4.07 9.30
CA LYS A 247 -19.76 5.40 8.69
C LYS A 247 -18.75 6.38 9.29
N ASP A 248 -18.10 5.99 10.38
CA ASP A 248 -17.02 6.73 11.02
C ASP A 248 -15.61 6.28 10.55
N ASP A 249 -15.50 5.15 9.82
CA ASP A 249 -14.29 4.69 9.11
C ASP A 249 -14.24 5.21 7.66
N VAL A 250 -14.93 6.33 7.40
CA VAL A 250 -14.80 7.08 6.15
C VAL A 250 -13.34 7.48 6.01
N VAL A 251 -12.66 6.83 5.04
CA VAL A 251 -11.38 7.29 4.49
C VAL A 251 -11.53 8.79 4.30
N ASP A 252 -10.62 9.58 4.88
CA ASP A 252 -10.66 11.04 4.84
C ASP A 252 -11.11 11.50 3.45
N GLU A 253 -12.38 11.90 3.35
CA GLU A 253 -12.99 12.27 2.07
C GLU A 253 -12.18 13.40 1.45
N GLY A 254 -11.46 14.21 2.24
CA GLY A 254 -10.53 15.21 1.75
C GLY A 254 -9.37 14.61 0.93
N LEU A 255 -8.77 13.50 1.37
CA LEU A 255 -7.68 12.83 0.65
C LEU A 255 -8.20 12.18 -0.63
N LEU A 256 -9.31 11.43 -0.55
CA LEU A 256 -9.89 10.73 -1.69
C LEU A 256 -10.52 11.69 -2.73
N THR A 257 -11.22 12.75 -2.29
CA THR A 257 -11.78 13.77 -3.19
C THR A 257 -10.72 14.70 -3.77
N SER A 258 -9.62 14.97 -3.03
CA SER A 258 -8.48 15.71 -3.58
C SER A 258 -7.77 14.89 -4.66
N ASP A 259 -7.53 13.59 -4.45
CA ASP A 259 -6.90 12.71 -5.43
C ASP A 259 -7.81 12.42 -6.64
N LEU A 260 -9.13 12.30 -6.43
CA LEU A 260 -10.12 12.12 -7.50
C LEU A 260 -10.37 13.39 -8.30
N SER A 261 -10.46 14.56 -7.68
CA SER A 261 -10.58 15.85 -8.40
C SER A 261 -9.31 16.14 -9.22
N VAL A 262 -8.16 15.70 -8.71
CA VAL A 262 -6.88 15.70 -9.42
C VAL A 262 -6.88 14.73 -10.59
N ALA A 263 -7.37 13.50 -10.43
CA ALA A 263 -7.48 12.50 -11.49
C ALA A 263 -8.47 12.97 -12.58
N ALA A 264 -9.63 13.51 -12.21
CA ALA A 264 -10.59 14.10 -13.13
C ALA A 264 -9.97 15.27 -13.93
N SER A 265 -9.18 16.14 -13.26
CA SER A 265 -8.46 17.24 -13.92
C SER A 265 -7.36 16.77 -14.86
N ALA A 266 -6.72 15.63 -14.59
CA ALA A 266 -5.72 15.02 -15.47
C ALA A 266 -6.38 14.40 -16.70
N THR A 267 -7.46 13.64 -16.52
CA THR A 267 -8.26 13.03 -17.60
C THR A 267 -8.87 14.10 -18.51
N THR A 268 -9.37 15.22 -17.95
CA THR A 268 -9.87 16.37 -18.72
C THR A 268 -8.78 16.95 -19.64
N ARG A 269 -7.55 17.10 -19.12
CA ARG A 269 -6.42 17.61 -19.91
C ARG A 269 -5.97 16.62 -20.98
N LEU A 270 -6.04 15.31 -20.70
CA LEU A 270 -5.69 14.26 -21.65
C LEU A 270 -6.72 14.16 -22.78
N PHE A 271 -8.01 14.26 -22.45
CA PHE A 271 -9.09 14.31 -23.43
C PHE A 271 -9.02 15.58 -24.28
N ALA A 272 -8.76 16.75 -23.66
CA ALA A 272 -8.57 18.01 -24.39
C ALA A 272 -7.35 17.99 -25.34
N ARG A 273 -6.31 17.20 -25.04
CA ARG A 273 -5.12 17.02 -25.90
C ARG A 273 -5.34 16.03 -27.04
N ARG A 274 -6.23 15.04 -26.87
CA ARG A 274 -6.46 13.97 -27.84
C ARG A 274 -7.74 14.15 -28.66
N ALA A 275 -8.66 14.99 -28.22
CA ALA A 275 -9.87 15.30 -28.99
C ALA A 275 -9.51 16.12 -30.24
N PRO A 276 -10.14 15.84 -31.39
CA PRO A 276 -9.99 16.67 -32.58
C PRO A 276 -10.28 18.15 -32.27
N PRO A 277 -9.54 19.12 -32.85
CA PRO A 277 -9.63 20.54 -32.48
C PRO A 277 -11.05 21.11 -32.51
N VAL A 278 -11.88 20.62 -33.42
CA VAL A 278 -13.29 21.00 -33.58
C VAL A 278 -14.14 20.53 -32.40
N LEU A 279 -13.90 19.32 -31.89
CA LEU A 279 -14.59 18.78 -30.71
C LEU A 279 -14.14 19.51 -29.45
N ALA A 280 -12.83 19.75 -29.30
CA ALA A 280 -12.26 20.44 -28.15
C ALA A 280 -12.80 21.89 -28.02
N ALA A 281 -12.97 22.60 -29.13
CA ALA A 281 -13.50 23.97 -29.14
C ALA A 281 -14.98 24.03 -28.71
N LYS A 282 -15.80 23.05 -29.12
CA LYS A 282 -17.24 23.00 -28.77
C LYS A 282 -17.51 22.47 -27.38
N LEU A 283 -16.68 21.56 -26.87
CA LEU A 283 -16.86 20.93 -25.56
C LEU A 283 -16.32 21.76 -24.39
N LYS A 284 -15.29 22.59 -24.64
CA LYS A 284 -14.64 23.44 -23.61
C LYS A 284 -15.59 24.36 -22.81
N PRO A 285 -16.62 25.00 -23.39
CA PRO A 285 -17.55 25.82 -22.59
C PRO A 285 -18.62 25.01 -21.84
N VAL A 286 -18.84 23.73 -22.20
CA VAL A 286 -19.96 22.91 -21.69
C VAL A 286 -19.51 21.94 -20.59
N LEU A 287 -18.29 21.41 -20.68
CA LEU A 287 -17.72 20.52 -19.68
C LEU A 287 -17.11 21.31 -18.52
N LYS A 288 -17.97 21.72 -17.58
CA LYS A 288 -17.51 22.16 -16.26
C LYS A 288 -16.81 20.97 -15.55
N PRO A 289 -15.71 21.21 -14.81
CA PRO A 289 -14.97 20.15 -14.11
C PRO A 289 -15.86 19.22 -13.28
N ASP A 290 -16.87 19.80 -12.62
CA ASP A 290 -17.80 19.07 -11.75
C ASP A 290 -18.71 18.10 -12.54
N LEU A 291 -19.13 18.48 -13.75
CA LEU A 291 -19.95 17.64 -14.61
C LEU A 291 -19.14 16.46 -15.16
N LEU A 292 -17.87 16.69 -15.50
CA LEU A 292 -16.98 15.63 -15.97
C LEU A 292 -16.58 14.68 -14.83
N ALA A 293 -16.35 15.20 -13.63
CA ALA A 293 -16.14 14.39 -12.44
C ALA A 293 -17.36 13.51 -12.15
N ALA A 294 -18.58 14.06 -12.24
CA ALA A 294 -19.81 13.30 -12.06
C ALA A 294 -20.00 12.19 -13.12
N LEU A 295 -19.64 12.46 -14.39
CA LEU A 295 -19.70 11.45 -15.46
C LEU A 295 -18.66 10.33 -15.26
N ILE A 296 -17.45 10.66 -14.81
CA ILE A 296 -16.42 9.68 -14.47
C ILE A 296 -16.86 8.84 -13.27
N PHE A 297 -17.48 9.46 -12.26
CA PHE A 297 -18.01 8.76 -11.08
C PHE A 297 -19.13 7.78 -11.46
N ALA A 298 -20.05 8.20 -12.34
CA ALA A 298 -21.12 7.35 -12.84
C ALA A 298 -20.56 6.17 -13.66
N ALA A 299 -19.54 6.40 -14.49
CA ALA A 299 -18.89 5.34 -15.27
C ALA A 299 -18.10 4.35 -14.39
N ALA A 300 -17.38 4.86 -13.39
CA ALA A 300 -16.63 4.02 -12.44
C ALA A 300 -17.55 3.21 -11.53
N ALA A 301 -18.66 3.80 -11.06
CA ALA A 301 -19.68 3.10 -10.29
C ALA A 301 -20.36 2.00 -11.13
N ALA A 302 -20.68 2.29 -12.39
CA ALA A 302 -21.25 1.29 -13.31
C ALA A 302 -20.27 0.13 -13.61
N ALA A 303 -18.98 0.43 -13.77
CA ALA A 303 -17.95 -0.60 -13.98
C ALA A 303 -17.67 -1.44 -12.72
N GLY A 304 -17.69 -0.82 -11.54
CA GLY A 304 -17.50 -1.49 -10.25
C GLY A 304 -18.64 -2.44 -9.91
N LEU A 305 -19.89 -2.06 -10.21
CA LEU A 305 -21.06 -2.93 -10.03
C LEU A 305 -20.99 -4.21 -10.88
N ASN A 306 -20.37 -4.14 -12.07
CA ASN A 306 -20.22 -5.31 -12.95
C ASN A 306 -19.12 -6.28 -12.47
N GLN A 307 -18.11 -5.79 -11.74
CA GLN A 307 -17.05 -6.63 -11.17
C GLN A 307 -17.43 -7.32 -9.84
N MET A 308 -18.46 -6.82 -9.13
CA MET A 308 -18.90 -7.37 -7.85
C MET A 308 -19.88 -8.57 -7.97
N GLY A 309 -20.13 -9.07 -9.18
CA GLY A 309 -20.90 -10.31 -9.39
C GLY A 309 -22.37 -10.22 -8.98
N TRP A 310 -22.92 -9.01 -8.85
CA TRP A 310 -24.36 -8.84 -8.70
C TRP A 310 -25.00 -9.18 -10.04
N ALA A 311 -26.01 -10.06 -10.05
CA ALA A 311 -26.73 -10.43 -11.26
C ALA A 311 -27.48 -9.22 -11.80
N VAL A 312 -26.81 -8.47 -12.66
CA VAL A 312 -27.38 -7.42 -13.46
C VAL A 312 -28.11 -8.11 -14.61
N THR A 313 -29.44 -8.07 -14.60
CA THR A 313 -30.26 -8.62 -15.69
C THR A 313 -29.93 -7.93 -17.01
N ASP A 314 -29.99 -8.68 -18.13
CA ASP A 314 -29.62 -8.25 -19.50
C ASP A 314 -30.22 -6.90 -19.97
N GLU A 315 -31.27 -6.40 -19.32
CA GLU A 315 -31.86 -5.09 -19.60
C GLU A 315 -31.00 -3.89 -19.13
N LEU A 316 -30.06 -4.06 -18.19
CA LEU A 316 -29.25 -2.94 -17.66
C LEU A 316 -27.93 -2.71 -18.43
N GLU A 317 -27.41 -3.71 -19.15
CA GLU A 317 -26.24 -3.54 -20.02
C GLU A 317 -26.57 -2.65 -21.23
N LEU A 318 -27.79 -2.76 -21.76
CA LEU A 318 -28.30 -1.79 -22.73
C LEU A 318 -28.51 -0.41 -22.07
N GLY A 319 -28.91 -0.36 -20.80
CA GLY A 319 -29.20 0.88 -20.07
C GLY A 319 -27.97 1.75 -19.80
N THR A 320 -26.83 1.19 -19.43
CA THR A 320 -25.63 1.98 -19.07
C THR A 320 -24.93 2.58 -20.29
N GLY A 321 -24.79 1.81 -21.37
CA GLY A 321 -24.31 2.31 -22.65
C GLY A 321 -25.23 3.38 -23.26
N THR A 322 -26.56 3.19 -23.14
CA THR A 322 -27.55 4.12 -23.68
C THR A 322 -27.69 5.38 -22.81
N CYS A 323 -27.53 5.30 -21.49
CA CYS A 323 -27.56 6.46 -20.59
C CYS A 323 -26.31 7.34 -20.74
N VAL A 324 -25.13 6.75 -20.88
CA VAL A 324 -23.90 7.50 -21.18
C VAL A 324 -23.96 8.08 -22.60
N GLY A 325 -24.46 7.31 -23.57
CA GLY A 325 -24.72 7.78 -24.93
C GLY A 325 -25.75 8.91 -25.03
N LEU A 326 -26.84 8.84 -24.26
CA LEU A 326 -27.88 9.88 -24.17
C LEU A 326 -27.40 11.12 -23.43
N ALA A 327 -26.63 10.97 -22.35
CA ALA A 327 -26.05 12.10 -21.63
C ALA A 327 -25.05 12.85 -22.51
N ILE A 328 -24.18 12.13 -23.22
CA ILE A 328 -23.25 12.70 -24.20
C ILE A 328 -24.01 13.29 -25.39
N GLY A 329 -25.05 12.62 -25.89
CA GLY A 329 -25.89 13.07 -27.00
C GLY A 329 -26.74 14.31 -26.69
N LEU A 330 -27.29 14.44 -25.47
CA LEU A 330 -28.03 15.63 -25.01
C LEU A 330 -27.11 16.84 -24.79
N VAL A 331 -25.88 16.59 -24.33
CA VAL A 331 -24.87 17.63 -24.14
C VAL A 331 -24.32 18.13 -25.48
N ILE A 332 -24.09 17.23 -26.44
CA ILE A 332 -23.63 17.57 -27.79
C ILE A 332 -24.76 18.18 -28.63
N GLY A 333 -25.98 17.63 -28.56
CA GLY A 333 -27.15 18.08 -29.32
C GLY A 333 -27.71 19.45 -28.92
N ARG A 334 -27.36 19.95 -27.71
CA ARG A 334 -27.63 21.35 -27.30
C ARG A 334 -26.50 22.33 -27.65
N ALA A 335 -25.35 21.83 -28.10
CA ALA A 335 -24.15 22.62 -28.43
C ALA A 335 -23.91 22.73 -29.95
N LEU A 336 -24.76 22.12 -30.77
CA LEU A 336 -24.85 22.29 -32.23
C LEU A 336 -26.07 23.14 -32.56
#